data_AF-A0A3C0QZV0-F1
#
_entry.id   AF-A0A3C0QZV0-F1
#
_cell.length_a   1.000
_cell.length_b   1.000
_cell.length_c   1.000
_cell.angle_alpha   90.00
_cell.angle_beta   90.00
_cell.angle_gamma   90.00
#
_symmetry.space_group_name_H-M   'P 1'
#
loop_
_entity.id
_entity.type
_entity.pdbx_description
1 polymer ?
#
loop_
_entity_poly.entity_id
_entity_poly.type
_entity_poly.pdbx_seq_one_letter_code
_entity_poly.pdbx_strand_id
1 'polypeptide(L)'
;MAVLVPYKKKSTYFAYFLKNTWFVLLWKLFRRKKKVLRFAGQKGITQEYSNKVLKDAIKSGLPFAAIRFGGTELSCLNNYEKIQFGWRHSYKKSVKFSMKNNGGFFPTTDANLNYYASHYFKDLPNTDILGISGIHMEDYFYQKYIPHARVIQYNAFEPLMGDWTSQLAGKRVLV
;
A
#
# COMPACT_ATOMS: atom_id res chain seq x y z
N MET A 1 -3.46 24.32 -13.56
CA MET A 1 -3.92 25.05 -12.36
C MET A 1 -4.32 24.03 -11.32
N ALA A 2 -3.64 24.02 -10.16
CA ALA A 2 -3.91 23.05 -9.11
C ALA A 2 -5.26 23.38 -8.44
N VAL A 3 -6.28 22.57 -8.72
CA VAL A 3 -7.57 22.66 -8.06
C VAL A 3 -7.37 22.29 -6.60
N LEU A 4 -7.38 23.31 -5.74
CA LEU A 4 -7.41 23.16 -4.29
C LEU A 4 -8.73 22.50 -3.91
N VAL A 5 -8.72 21.18 -3.70
CA VAL A 5 -9.86 20.47 -3.11
C VAL A 5 -9.85 20.73 -1.59
N PRO A 6 -10.84 21.45 -1.03
CA PRO A 6 -10.94 21.67 0.40
C PRO A 6 -11.55 20.42 1.03
N TYR A 7 -10.82 19.74 1.92
CA TYR A 7 -11.36 18.56 2.60
C TYR A 7 -10.68 18.36 3.95
N LYS A 8 -11.37 17.73 4.91
CA LYS A 8 -10.94 17.35 6.27
C LYS A 8 -9.70 16.41 6.31
N LYS A 9 -8.66 16.67 5.53
CA LYS A 9 -7.52 15.77 5.27
C LYS A 9 -6.59 15.60 6.47
N LYS A 10 -6.35 16.67 7.24
CA LYS A 10 -5.36 16.66 8.34
C LYS A 10 -5.84 15.91 9.58
N SER A 11 -7.10 16.12 10.01
CA SER A 11 -7.67 15.44 11.18
C SER A 11 -7.85 13.95 10.95
N THR A 12 -8.38 13.55 9.79
CA THR A 12 -8.47 12.14 9.39
C THR A 12 -7.08 11.51 9.33
N TYR A 13 -6.11 12.16 8.69
CA TYR A 13 -4.73 11.67 8.67
C TYR A 13 -4.22 11.43 10.10
N PHE A 14 -4.40 12.40 10.99
CA PHE A 14 -3.91 12.32 12.36
C PHE A 14 -4.57 11.18 13.15
N ALA A 15 -5.88 10.97 12.99
CA ALA A 15 -6.60 9.87 13.60
C ALA A 15 -6.05 8.50 13.16
N TYR A 16 -5.83 8.30 11.84
CA TYR A 16 -5.20 7.09 11.33
C TYR A 16 -3.75 6.93 11.79
N PHE A 17 -3.01 8.03 11.87
CA PHE A 17 -1.64 8.03 12.34
C PHE A 17 -1.55 7.56 13.80
N LEU A 18 -2.36 8.12 14.69
CA LEU A 18 -2.40 7.71 16.10
C LEU A 18 -2.84 6.25 16.26
N LYS A 19 -3.93 5.86 15.59
CA LYS A 19 -4.44 4.48 15.57
C LYS A 19 -3.36 3.48 15.17
N ASN A 20 -2.59 3.77 14.11
CA ASN A 20 -1.55 2.87 13.62
C ASN A 20 -0.26 2.93 14.43
N THR A 21 0.04 4.06 15.08
CA THR A 21 1.21 4.22 15.95
C THR A 21 1.19 3.20 17.09
N TRP A 22 0.01 2.90 17.63
CA TRP A 22 -0.16 1.86 18.66
C TRP A 22 0.44 0.50 18.25
N PHE A 23 0.16 0.05 17.02
CA PHE A 23 0.69 -1.24 16.54
C PHE A 23 2.20 -1.21 16.30
N VAL A 24 2.75 -0.05 15.93
CA VAL A 24 4.21 0.13 15.82
C VAL A 24 4.87 0.03 17.19
N LEU A 25 4.27 0.61 18.23
CA LEU A 25 4.75 0.52 19.61
C LEU A 25 4.70 -0.93 20.12
N LEU A 26 3.58 -1.63 19.91
CA LEU A 26 3.45 -3.05 20.27
C LEU A 26 4.51 -3.93 19.60
N TRP A 27 4.82 -3.66 18.34
CA TRP A 27 5.90 -4.37 17.65
C TRP A 27 7.28 -4.03 18.22
N LYS A 28 7.55 -2.76 18.54
CA LYS A 28 8.85 -2.36 19.12
C LYS A 28 9.09 -2.95 20.51
N LEU A 29 8.07 -2.98 21.36
CA LEU A 29 8.17 -3.43 22.76
C LEU A 29 8.04 -4.95 22.88
N PHE A 30 7.12 -5.56 22.14
CA PHE A 30 6.74 -6.97 22.34
C PHE A 30 6.95 -7.83 21.09
N ARG A 31 7.48 -7.28 19.99
CA ARG A 31 7.62 -7.96 18.68
C ARG A 31 6.31 -8.54 18.14
N ARG A 32 5.17 -8.07 18.63
CA ARG A 32 3.83 -8.49 18.19
C ARG A 32 3.48 -7.83 16.86
N LYS A 33 3.42 -8.62 15.79
CA LYS A 33 2.98 -8.17 14.48
C LYS A 33 1.47 -7.93 14.47
N LYS A 34 1.02 -6.92 13.70
CA LYS A 34 -0.40 -6.67 13.45
C LYS A 34 -0.96 -7.83 12.64
N LYS A 35 -1.99 -8.50 13.16
CA LYS A 35 -2.69 -9.55 12.41
C LYS A 35 -3.50 -8.91 11.27
N VAL A 36 -3.44 -9.52 10.09
CA VAL A 36 -4.11 -9.05 8.87
C VAL A 36 -5.39 -9.83 8.52
N LEU A 37 -5.96 -10.55 9.49
CA LEU A 37 -7.25 -11.26 9.32
C LEU A 37 -8.46 -10.32 9.20
N ARG A 38 -8.25 -9.05 9.55
CA ARG A 38 -9.23 -7.97 9.46
C ARG A 38 -8.55 -6.71 8.97
N PHE A 39 -9.20 -5.99 8.05
CA PHE A 39 -8.66 -4.77 7.49
C PHE A 39 -9.79 -3.87 7.00
N ALA A 40 -9.78 -2.60 7.41
CA ALA A 40 -10.75 -1.60 6.95
C ALA A 40 -12.24 -2.02 7.07
N GLY A 41 -12.60 -2.80 8.10
CA GLY A 41 -13.96 -3.31 8.32
C GLY A 41 -14.21 -4.71 7.73
N GLN A 42 -13.39 -5.14 6.77
CA GLN A 42 -13.42 -6.51 6.23
C GLN A 42 -12.88 -7.51 7.24
N LYS A 43 -13.46 -8.71 7.27
CA LYS A 43 -13.10 -9.83 8.16
C LYS A 43 -12.89 -11.09 7.34
N GLY A 44 -12.18 -12.07 7.89
CA GLY A 44 -12.00 -13.37 7.24
C GLY A 44 -10.99 -13.34 6.09
N ILE A 45 -10.04 -12.40 6.13
CA ILE A 45 -8.97 -12.29 5.13
C ILE A 45 -7.92 -13.37 5.45
N THR A 46 -8.23 -14.63 5.17
CA THR A 46 -7.33 -15.78 5.38
C THR A 46 -6.47 -16.05 4.15
N GLN A 47 -5.50 -16.94 4.26
CA GLN A 47 -4.67 -17.36 3.12
C GLN A 47 -5.52 -18.09 2.07
N GLU A 48 -6.44 -18.94 2.50
CA GLU A 48 -7.35 -19.70 1.62
C GLU A 48 -8.27 -18.74 0.85
N TYR A 49 -8.86 -17.77 1.55
CA TYR A 49 -9.65 -16.71 0.92
C TYR A 49 -8.82 -15.93 -0.10
N SER A 50 -7.61 -15.54 0.28
CA SER A 50 -6.70 -14.77 -0.56
C SER A 50 -6.32 -15.51 -1.85
N ASN A 51 -5.97 -16.80 -1.74
CA ASN A 51 -5.70 -17.68 -2.87
C ASN A 51 -6.92 -17.84 -3.77
N LYS A 52 -8.12 -17.99 -3.19
CA LYS A 52 -9.37 -18.05 -3.96
C LYS A 52 -9.61 -16.76 -4.75
N VAL A 53 -9.44 -15.59 -4.13
CA VAL A 53 -9.61 -14.29 -4.81
C VAL A 53 -8.68 -14.17 -6.02
N LEU A 54 -7.40 -14.55 -5.87
CA LEU A 54 -6.43 -14.52 -6.99
C LEU A 54 -6.81 -15.50 -8.10
N LYS A 55 -7.16 -16.75 -7.76
CA LYS A 55 -7.63 -17.72 -8.75
C LYS A 55 -8.83 -17.24 -9.53
N ASP A 56 -9.84 -16.73 -8.82
CA ASP A 56 -11.08 -16.27 -9.44
C ASP A 56 -10.79 -15.09 -10.38
N ALA A 57 -9.92 -14.16 -9.97
CA ALA A 57 -9.49 -13.04 -10.81
C ALA A 57 -8.79 -13.51 -12.09
N ILE A 58 -7.83 -14.44 -11.98
CA ILE A 58 -7.11 -14.99 -13.14
C ILE A 58 -8.05 -15.77 -14.06
N LYS A 59 -8.93 -16.61 -13.50
CA LYS A 59 -9.88 -17.44 -14.25
C LYS A 59 -10.96 -16.61 -14.95
N SER A 60 -11.29 -15.43 -14.43
CA SER A 60 -12.25 -14.53 -15.08
C SER A 60 -11.83 -14.15 -16.50
N GLY A 61 -10.53 -14.20 -16.81
CA GLY A 61 -9.97 -13.78 -18.09
C GLY A 61 -9.95 -12.27 -18.31
N LEU A 62 -10.45 -11.49 -17.35
CA LEU A 62 -10.41 -10.03 -17.38
C LEU A 62 -9.04 -9.52 -16.93
N PRO A 63 -8.48 -8.46 -17.56
CA PRO A 63 -7.30 -7.78 -17.04
C PRO A 63 -7.58 -7.22 -15.65
N PHE A 64 -6.63 -7.35 -14.73
CA PHE A 64 -6.70 -6.76 -13.40
C PHE A 64 -5.31 -6.36 -12.89
N ALA A 65 -5.26 -5.40 -11.98
CA ALA A 65 -4.06 -5.01 -11.25
C ALA A 65 -4.13 -5.50 -9.80
N ALA A 66 -3.16 -6.32 -9.40
CA ALA A 66 -2.97 -6.70 -8.02
C ALA A 66 -1.64 -6.15 -7.51
N ILE A 67 -1.70 -5.34 -6.46
CA ILE A 67 -0.52 -4.68 -5.89
C ILE A 67 -0.38 -4.97 -4.41
N ARG A 68 0.80 -4.66 -3.87
CA ARG A 68 1.00 -4.46 -2.44
C ARG A 68 1.71 -3.13 -2.22
N PHE A 69 1.44 -2.50 -1.09
CA PHE A 69 2.32 -1.44 -0.62
C PHE A 69 3.60 -2.05 -0.03
N GLY A 70 4.75 -1.55 -0.46
CA GLY A 70 6.00 -1.78 0.27
C GLY A 70 6.23 -0.72 1.34
N GLY A 71 6.98 -1.07 2.39
CA GLY A 71 7.23 -0.17 3.51
C GLY A 71 8.04 1.07 3.12
N THR A 72 8.96 0.93 2.16
CA THR A 72 9.78 2.02 1.62
C THR A 72 8.91 3.02 0.86
N GLU A 73 8.10 2.50 -0.06
CA GLU A 73 7.18 3.25 -0.92
C GLU A 73 6.15 3.97 -0.07
N LEU A 74 5.51 3.26 0.87
CA LEU A 74 4.51 3.87 1.74
C LEU A 74 5.12 4.96 2.65
N SER A 75 6.37 4.81 3.07
CA SER A 75 7.09 5.84 3.84
C SER A 75 7.35 7.11 3.01
N CYS A 76 7.64 6.94 1.72
CA CYS A 76 7.73 8.04 0.75
C CYS A 76 6.39 8.75 0.59
N LEU A 77 5.32 8.01 0.29
CA LEU A 77 3.95 8.54 0.17
C LEU A 77 3.51 9.28 1.43
N ASN A 78 3.85 8.75 2.60
CA ASN A 78 3.54 9.38 3.89
C ASN A 78 4.32 10.68 4.13
N ASN A 79 5.55 10.82 3.62
CA ASN A 79 6.29 12.09 3.69
C ASN A 79 5.73 13.10 2.69
N TYR A 80 5.36 12.66 1.49
CA TYR A 80 4.69 13.50 0.51
C TYR A 80 3.43 14.16 1.12
N GLU A 81 2.53 13.38 1.72
CA GLU A 81 1.33 13.93 2.39
C GLU A 81 1.68 14.97 3.46
N LYS A 82 2.70 14.72 4.28
CA LYS A 82 3.14 15.68 5.31
C LYS A 82 3.67 16.98 4.71
N ILE A 83 4.34 16.91 3.55
CA ILE A 83 4.80 18.08 2.81
C ILE A 83 3.61 18.84 2.23
N GLN A 84 2.65 18.14 1.62
CA GLN A 84 1.41 18.75 1.11
C GLN A 84 0.57 19.41 2.23
N PHE A 85 0.66 18.91 3.46
CA PHE A 85 0.02 19.54 4.63
C PHE A 85 0.79 20.74 5.21
N GLY A 86 1.99 21.04 4.71
CA GLY A 86 2.86 22.08 5.26
C GLY A 86 3.49 21.72 6.61
N TRP A 87 3.48 20.44 7.00
CA TRP A 87 4.12 19.98 8.24
C TRP A 87 5.61 19.66 8.07
N ARG A 88 6.07 19.59 6.82
CA ARG A 88 7.47 19.36 6.45
C ARG A 88 7.78 20.12 5.16
N HIS A 89 9.01 20.57 5.01
CA HIS A 89 9.48 21.21 3.79
C HIS A 89 10.20 20.24 2.85
N SER A 90 10.71 19.12 3.38
CA SER A 90 11.51 18.15 2.61
C SER A 90 11.26 16.71 3.07
N TYR A 91 11.64 15.75 2.23
CA TYR A 91 11.66 14.34 2.61
C TYR A 91 12.73 14.08 3.68
N LYS A 92 12.44 13.20 4.64
CA LYS A 92 13.42 12.75 5.63
C LYS A 92 14.62 12.10 4.93
N LYS A 93 15.84 12.33 5.46
CA LYS A 93 17.07 11.66 5.02
C LYS A 93 16.92 10.13 4.99
N SER A 94 16.28 9.55 6.01
CA SER A 94 16.02 8.11 6.06
C SER A 94 15.11 7.61 4.94
N VAL A 95 14.13 8.41 4.50
CA VAL A 95 13.25 8.06 3.38
C VAL A 95 14.00 8.12 2.06
N LYS A 96 14.80 9.18 1.84
CA LYS A 96 15.68 9.28 0.68
C LYS A 96 16.67 8.11 0.64
N PHE A 97 17.22 7.74 1.78
CA PHE A 97 18.10 6.58 1.91
C PHE A 97 17.37 5.27 1.58
N SER A 98 16.19 5.01 2.14
CA SER A 98 15.44 3.79 1.87
C SER A 98 14.95 3.71 0.43
N MET A 99 14.45 4.79 -0.16
CA MET A 99 14.07 4.83 -1.57
C MET A 99 15.25 4.49 -2.48
N LYS A 100 16.45 5.00 -2.17
CA LYS A 100 17.67 4.71 -2.91
C LYS A 100 18.13 3.25 -2.74
N ASN A 101 18.35 2.82 -1.51
CA ASN A 101 19.05 1.56 -1.22
C ASN A 101 18.13 0.34 -1.17
N ASN A 102 16.87 0.51 -0.76
CA ASN A 102 15.92 -0.59 -0.66
C ASN A 102 14.94 -0.60 -1.83
N GLY A 103 14.54 0.58 -2.30
CA GLY A 103 13.58 0.73 -3.40
C GLY A 103 14.22 0.87 -4.79
N GLY A 104 15.55 1.00 -4.88
CA GLY A 104 16.25 1.15 -6.15
C GLY A 104 15.89 2.41 -6.94
N PHE A 105 15.38 3.46 -6.28
CA PHE A 105 14.94 4.70 -6.93
C PHE A 105 16.08 5.72 -7.00
N PHE A 106 16.42 6.21 -8.19
CA PHE A 106 17.50 7.18 -8.40
C PHE A 106 17.12 8.28 -9.40
N PRO A 107 17.50 9.55 -9.16
CA PRO A 107 18.02 10.10 -7.90
C PRO A 107 16.89 10.46 -6.91
N THR A 108 17.17 10.41 -5.61
CA THR A 108 16.20 10.68 -4.52
C THR A 108 16.10 12.16 -4.13
N THR A 109 16.06 13.04 -5.13
CA THR A 109 15.76 14.47 -4.91
C THR A 109 14.29 14.65 -4.51
N ASP A 110 13.96 15.75 -3.83
CA ASP A 110 12.57 16.02 -3.44
C ASP A 110 11.64 16.13 -4.65
N ALA A 111 12.12 16.72 -5.76
CA ALA A 111 11.38 16.82 -7.01
C ALA A 111 11.05 15.43 -7.57
N ASN A 112 12.01 14.51 -7.60
CA ASN A 112 11.78 13.16 -8.12
C ASN A 112 10.89 12.32 -7.21
N LEU A 113 11.02 12.46 -5.89
CA LEU A 113 10.13 11.78 -4.94
C LEU A 113 8.71 12.35 -4.98
N ASN A 114 8.54 13.65 -5.23
CA ASN A 114 7.24 14.25 -5.50
C ASN A 114 6.65 13.70 -6.80
N TYR A 115 7.45 13.63 -7.87
CA TYR A 115 7.03 13.03 -9.14
C TYR A 115 6.56 11.59 -8.95
N TYR A 116 7.37 10.76 -8.28
CA TYR A 116 7.04 9.38 -7.92
C TYR A 116 5.70 9.31 -7.17
N ALA A 117 5.54 10.07 -6.07
CA ALA A 117 4.33 10.03 -5.27
C ALA A 117 3.09 10.49 -6.05
N SER A 118 3.23 11.54 -6.87
CA SER A 118 2.12 12.04 -7.69
C SER A 118 1.65 11.02 -8.75
N HIS A 119 2.58 10.34 -9.42
CA HIS A 119 2.25 9.26 -10.36
C HIS A 119 1.63 8.07 -9.63
N TYR A 120 2.23 7.66 -8.52
CA TYR A 120 1.72 6.56 -7.71
C TYR A 120 0.26 6.80 -7.29
N PHE A 121 -0.07 8.00 -6.79
CA PHE A 121 -1.46 8.33 -6.42
C PHE A 121 -2.40 8.46 -7.62
N LYS A 122 -1.90 8.87 -8.78
CA LYS A 122 -2.69 8.94 -10.01
C LYS A 122 -3.12 7.54 -10.47
N ASP A 123 -2.26 6.55 -10.34
CA ASP A 123 -2.49 5.20 -10.87
C ASP A 123 -3.13 4.26 -9.84
N LEU A 124 -3.00 4.56 -8.54
CA LEU A 124 -3.62 3.79 -7.46
C LEU A 124 -5.10 3.42 -7.71
N PRO A 125 -5.99 4.33 -8.16
CA PRO A 125 -7.40 4.03 -8.42
C PRO A 125 -7.66 2.91 -9.43
N ASN A 126 -6.65 2.47 -10.19
CA ASN A 126 -6.75 1.34 -11.11
C ASN A 126 -6.44 -0.02 -10.43
N THR A 127 -6.33 -0.05 -9.11
CA THR A 127 -6.03 -1.27 -8.33
C THR A 127 -7.28 -2.09 -8.07
N ASP A 128 -7.33 -3.31 -8.58
CA ASP A 128 -8.44 -4.23 -8.31
C ASP A 128 -8.24 -5.04 -7.01
N ILE A 129 -6.98 -5.38 -6.70
CA ILE A 129 -6.63 -6.22 -5.55
C ILE A 129 -5.46 -5.60 -4.77
N LEU A 130 -5.61 -5.48 -3.46
CA LEU A 130 -4.55 -5.04 -2.55
C LEU A 130 -4.13 -6.18 -1.61
N GLY A 131 -2.88 -6.60 -1.71
CA GLY A 131 -2.23 -7.45 -0.71
C GLY A 131 -1.76 -6.63 0.49
N ILE A 132 -2.35 -6.88 1.66
CA ILE A 132 -2.04 -6.16 2.90
C ILE A 132 -0.99 -6.86 3.73
N SER A 133 -0.14 -6.05 4.36
CA SER A 133 0.96 -6.48 5.23
C SER A 133 0.85 -5.92 6.66
N GLY A 134 -0.14 -5.06 6.91
CA GLY A 134 -0.38 -4.44 8.21
C GLY A 134 0.61 -3.32 8.52
N ILE A 135 1.25 -2.75 7.51
CA ILE A 135 2.21 -1.65 7.67
C ILE A 135 1.53 -0.37 8.15
N HIS A 136 2.32 0.48 8.79
CA HIS A 136 1.84 1.73 9.35
C HIS A 136 1.26 2.65 8.25
N MET A 137 0.01 3.10 8.44
CA MET A 137 -0.78 3.92 7.50
C MET A 137 -1.30 3.21 6.25
N GLU A 138 -1.15 1.88 6.11
CA GLU A 138 -1.69 1.13 4.96
C GLU A 138 -3.21 1.35 4.80
N ASP A 139 -3.95 1.34 5.91
CA ASP A 139 -5.40 1.54 5.94
C ASP A 139 -5.83 2.97 5.63
N TYR A 140 -4.99 3.98 5.91
CA TYR A 140 -5.24 5.36 5.50
C TYR A 140 -5.19 5.51 3.98
N PHE A 141 -4.12 5.00 3.36
CA PHE A 141 -3.95 5.08 1.92
C PHE A 141 -4.98 4.22 1.18
N TYR A 142 -5.31 3.04 1.72
CA TYR A 142 -6.40 2.23 1.20
C TYR A 142 -7.71 3.01 1.16
N GLN A 143 -8.15 3.55 2.30
CA GLN A 143 -9.44 4.25 2.39
C GLN A 143 -9.49 5.51 1.53
N LYS A 144 -8.35 6.18 1.36
CA LYS A 144 -8.29 7.44 0.62
C LYS A 144 -8.25 7.25 -0.89
N TYR A 145 -7.56 6.23 -1.40
CA TYR A 145 -7.26 6.11 -2.83
C TYR A 145 -7.80 4.84 -3.49
N ILE A 146 -7.98 3.74 -2.75
CA ILE A 146 -8.36 2.44 -3.31
C ILE A 146 -9.43 1.69 -2.47
N PRO A 147 -10.51 2.36 -2.01
CA PRO A 147 -11.51 1.73 -1.13
C PRO A 147 -12.32 0.62 -1.82
N HIS A 148 -12.29 0.56 -3.16
CA HIS A 148 -13.00 -0.45 -3.96
C HIS A 148 -12.19 -1.76 -4.12
N ALA A 149 -10.87 -1.73 -3.92
CA ALA A 149 -10.01 -2.88 -4.14
C ALA A 149 -10.37 -4.03 -3.18
N ARG A 150 -10.38 -5.26 -3.70
CA ARG A 150 -10.48 -6.47 -2.87
C ARG A 150 -9.21 -6.61 -2.05
N VAL A 151 -9.34 -6.89 -0.77
CA VAL A 151 -8.19 -6.97 0.14
C VAL A 151 -7.85 -8.43 0.40
N ILE A 152 -6.58 -8.79 0.26
CA ILE A 152 -6.05 -10.14 0.50
C ILE A 152 -4.80 -10.10 1.38
N GLN A 153 -4.37 -11.22 1.95
CA GLN A 153 -3.04 -11.29 2.59
C GLN A 153 -1.95 -11.21 1.53
N TYR A 154 -0.94 -10.35 1.72
CA TYR A 154 0.13 -10.20 0.71
C TYR A 154 0.92 -11.50 0.48
N ASN A 155 0.97 -12.41 1.46
CA ASN A 155 1.60 -13.72 1.32
C ASN A 155 0.93 -14.58 0.24
N ALA A 156 -0.30 -14.30 -0.15
CA ALA A 156 -0.93 -14.99 -1.29
C ALA A 156 -0.26 -14.66 -2.62
N PHE A 157 0.51 -13.57 -2.73
CA PHE A 157 1.33 -13.30 -3.91
C PHE A 157 2.57 -14.19 -4.01
N GLU A 158 2.96 -14.88 -2.94
CA GLU A 158 4.08 -15.83 -2.97
C GLU A 158 3.63 -17.10 -3.73
N PRO A 159 4.25 -17.43 -4.89
CA PRO A 159 3.93 -18.62 -5.68
C PRO A 159 3.90 -19.92 -4.89
N LEU A 160 4.73 -20.04 -3.84
CA LEU A 160 4.82 -21.25 -3.01
C LEU A 160 3.72 -21.35 -1.94
N MET A 161 2.94 -20.30 -1.71
CA MET A 161 1.91 -20.23 -0.67
C MET A 161 0.48 -20.41 -1.22
N GLY A 162 0.37 -20.74 -2.51
CA GLY A 162 -0.90 -20.96 -3.19
C GLY A 162 -0.72 -21.75 -4.48
N ASP A 163 -1.83 -22.07 -5.12
CA ASP A 163 -1.91 -22.88 -6.34
C ASP A 163 -2.57 -22.11 -7.51
N TRP A 164 -2.66 -20.78 -7.39
CA TRP A 164 -3.17 -19.88 -8.42
C TRP A 164 -2.21 -19.74 -9.62
N THR A 165 -0.92 -20.01 -9.45
CA THR A 165 0.11 -19.86 -10.48
C THR A 165 -0.12 -20.76 -11.68
N SER A 166 -0.63 -21.98 -11.46
CA SER A 166 -1.06 -22.90 -12.53
C SER A 166 -2.08 -22.28 -13.48
N GLN A 167 -2.88 -21.32 -13.00
CA GLN A 167 -3.92 -20.65 -13.77
C GLN A 167 -3.36 -19.55 -14.69
N LEU A 168 -2.08 -19.19 -14.54
CA LEU A 168 -1.40 -18.24 -15.42
C LEU A 168 -0.97 -18.86 -16.77
N ALA A 169 -1.13 -20.17 -16.96
CA ALA A 169 -0.77 -20.83 -18.22
C ALA A 169 -1.45 -20.13 -19.41
N GLY A 170 -0.65 -19.67 -20.37
CA GLY A 170 -1.13 -18.93 -21.55
C GLY A 170 -1.62 -17.50 -21.29
N LYS A 171 -1.46 -16.96 -20.06
CA LYS A 171 -1.77 -15.57 -19.73
C LYS A 171 -0.54 -14.68 -19.90
N ARG A 172 -0.77 -13.41 -20.25
CA ARG A 172 0.26 -12.37 -20.24
C ARG A 172 0.30 -11.73 -18.86
N VAL A 173 1.49 -11.71 -18.25
CA VAL A 173 1.71 -11.18 -16.91
C VAL A 173 2.80 -10.11 -16.99
N LEU A 174 2.54 -8.97 -16.36
CA LEU A 174 3.52 -7.92 -16.12
C LEU A 174 3.80 -7.90 -14.61
N VAL A 175 5.08 -7.95 -14.24
CA VAL A 175 5.57 -7.92 -12.85
C VAL A 175 6.38 -6.67 -12.62
#